data_AF-A0A099XQG8-F1
#
_entry.id   AF-A0A099XQG8-F1
#
_cell.length_a   1.000
_cell.length_b   1.000
_cell.length_c   1.000
_cell.angle_alpha   90.00
_cell.angle_beta   90.00
_cell.angle_gamma   90.00
#
_symmetry.space_group_name_H-M   'P 1'
#
loop_
_entity.id
_entity.type
_entity.pdbx_description
1 polymer ?
#
loop_
_entity_poly.entity_id
_entity_poly.type
_entity_poly.pdbx_seq_one_letter_code
_entity_poly.pdbx_strand_id
1 'polypeptide(L)'
;MPLLKKKYAYLFPKSFTDSLAIAKINDKDEQNLYKETQNLYSNISELETQLISLFKHIKYYNSKFKTPNVVTMISNIDYDSRVIYADSLMLISLDVYLGKEHEFYSEYPKYVKENNTKENIIVDVANSIIDKQLLSINNRSFIGKMIHEGKKMYLLDMYLPSISDKLKIGYSEEKIDWAINNEVEIWKYFIERKLLFSTDTKLNKRFLDNAPFSKFYLQSDNQSPGRIGIWLGWQIVKSFMQNNDVSLQELLTIDSEVLFKKSKYKPKK
;
A
#
# COMPACT_ATOMS: atom_id res chain seq x y z
N MET A 1 -29.60 -11.38 -15.66
CA MET A 1 -28.28 -12.03 -15.81
C MET A 1 -27.60 -11.75 -17.17
N PRO A 2 -28.25 -11.91 -18.34
CA PRO A 2 -27.56 -11.78 -19.65
C PRO A 2 -26.93 -10.40 -19.91
N LEU A 3 -27.63 -9.31 -19.57
CA LEU A 3 -27.12 -7.95 -19.73
C LEU A 3 -25.89 -7.67 -18.85
N LEU A 4 -25.90 -8.17 -17.61
CA LEU A 4 -24.78 -8.03 -16.66
C LEU A 4 -23.53 -8.74 -17.19
N LYS A 5 -23.69 -9.98 -17.66
CA LYS A 5 -22.62 -10.76 -18.28
C LYS A 5 -22.06 -10.12 -19.54
N LYS A 6 -22.91 -9.50 -20.35
CA LYS A 6 -22.46 -8.76 -21.54
C LYS A 6 -21.63 -7.53 -21.17
N LYS A 7 -22.03 -6.79 -20.12
CA LYS A 7 -21.34 -5.57 -19.68
C LYS A 7 -20.03 -5.87 -18.92
N TYR A 8 -20.02 -6.92 -18.10
CA TYR A 8 -18.92 -7.28 -17.21
C TYR A 8 -18.38 -8.68 -17.47
N ALA A 9 -18.16 -9.05 -18.75
CA ALA A 9 -17.79 -10.40 -19.14
C ALA A 9 -16.55 -10.95 -18.40
N TYR A 10 -15.62 -10.08 -18.03
CA TYR A 10 -14.41 -10.43 -17.27
C TYR A 10 -14.68 -10.91 -15.82
N LEU A 11 -15.87 -10.65 -15.27
CA LEU A 11 -16.32 -11.19 -13.98
C LEU A 11 -17.07 -12.52 -14.10
N PHE A 12 -17.31 -12.99 -15.32
CA PHE A 12 -18.02 -14.24 -15.59
C PHE A 12 -17.18 -15.15 -16.50
N PRO A 13 -16.01 -15.64 -16.02
CA PRO A 13 -15.23 -16.62 -16.77
C PRO A 13 -16.05 -17.89 -17.02
N LYS A 14 -15.68 -18.69 -18.04
CA LYS A 14 -16.43 -19.91 -18.40
C LYS A 14 -16.59 -20.90 -17.24
N SER A 15 -15.67 -20.90 -16.28
CA SER A 15 -15.73 -21.71 -15.05
C SER A 15 -16.80 -21.23 -14.06
N PHE A 16 -17.20 -19.96 -14.11
CA PHE A 16 -18.22 -19.39 -13.22
C PHE A 16 -19.62 -19.48 -13.87
N THR A 17 -20.31 -20.58 -13.56
CA THR A 17 -21.62 -20.91 -14.14
C THR A 17 -22.75 -20.04 -13.59
N ASP A 18 -23.89 -19.98 -14.30
CA ASP A 18 -25.10 -19.28 -13.84
C ASP A 18 -25.60 -19.83 -12.50
N SER A 19 -25.47 -21.13 -12.27
CA SER A 19 -25.83 -21.76 -11.01
C SER A 19 -24.98 -21.24 -9.85
N LEU A 20 -23.67 -21.06 -10.05
CA LEU A 20 -22.78 -20.48 -9.04
C LEU A 20 -23.10 -19.01 -8.78
N ALA A 21 -23.39 -18.25 -9.84
CA ALA A 21 -23.79 -16.84 -9.69
C ALA A 21 -25.11 -16.70 -8.91
N ILE A 22 -26.11 -17.53 -9.20
CA ILE A 22 -27.39 -17.53 -8.48
C ILE A 22 -27.20 -17.99 -7.03
N ALA A 23 -26.37 -19.01 -6.80
CA ALA A 23 -26.04 -19.45 -5.44
C ALA A 23 -25.40 -18.32 -4.62
N LYS A 24 -24.41 -17.60 -5.18
CA LYS A 24 -23.77 -16.44 -4.53
C LYS A 24 -24.77 -15.30 -4.24
N ILE A 25 -25.68 -15.01 -5.17
CA ILE A 25 -26.72 -13.97 -4.97
C ILE A 25 -27.69 -14.34 -3.84
N ASN A 26 -28.00 -15.62 -3.69
CA ASN A 26 -28.95 -16.12 -2.69
C ASN A 26 -28.29 -16.48 -1.36
N ASP A 27 -26.96 -16.40 -1.27
CA ASP A 27 -26.23 -16.65 -0.04
C ASP A 27 -26.49 -15.52 0.98
N LYS A 28 -26.79 -15.90 2.22
CA LYS A 28 -27.21 -14.94 3.25
C LYS A 28 -26.05 -14.08 3.73
N ASP A 29 -24.84 -14.64 3.80
CA ASP A 29 -23.67 -13.92 4.27
C ASP A 29 -23.23 -12.91 3.21
N GLU A 30 -23.28 -13.28 1.92
CA GLU A 30 -23.05 -12.36 0.79
C GLU A 30 -24.09 -11.23 0.74
N GLN A 31 -25.37 -11.53 0.97
CA GLN A 31 -26.41 -10.51 1.04
C GLN A 31 -26.21 -9.55 2.22
N ASN A 32 -25.80 -10.08 3.38
CA ASN A 32 -25.51 -9.26 4.56
C ASN A 32 -24.29 -8.36 4.32
N LEU A 33 -23.21 -8.93 3.76
CA LEU A 33 -22.01 -8.19 3.38
C LEU A 33 -22.31 -7.08 2.36
N TYR A 34 -23.16 -7.39 1.37
CA TYR A 34 -23.63 -6.40 0.40
C TYR A 34 -24.41 -5.27 1.06
N LYS A 35 -25.33 -5.60 1.96
CA LYS A 35 -26.10 -4.60 2.70
C LYS A 35 -25.19 -3.68 3.52
N GLU A 36 -24.26 -4.22 4.30
CA GLU A 36 -23.34 -3.41 5.10
C GLU A 36 -22.40 -2.56 4.23
N THR A 37 -21.96 -3.09 3.09
CA THR A 37 -21.20 -2.33 2.11
C THR A 37 -22.02 -1.16 1.55
N GLN A 38 -23.29 -1.37 1.21
CA GLN A 38 -24.17 -0.31 0.72
C GLN A 38 -24.49 0.75 1.80
N ASN A 39 -24.53 0.37 3.08
CA ASN A 39 -24.72 1.33 4.17
C ASN A 39 -23.62 2.41 4.17
N LEU A 40 -22.38 2.04 3.86
CA LEU A 40 -21.24 2.97 3.79
C LEU A 40 -21.03 3.59 2.40
N TYR A 41 -21.29 2.81 1.34
CA TYR A 41 -20.91 3.15 -0.03
C TYR A 41 -22.11 3.35 -0.98
N SER A 42 -23.30 3.65 -0.45
CA SER A 42 -24.46 4.06 -1.26
C SER A 42 -24.18 5.30 -2.11
N ASN A 43 -23.25 6.16 -1.65
CA ASN A 43 -22.69 7.28 -2.41
C ASN A 43 -21.16 7.19 -2.40
N ILE A 44 -20.57 7.10 -3.59
CA ILE A 44 -19.11 7.02 -3.78
C ILE A 44 -18.50 8.29 -4.39
N SER A 45 -19.22 9.42 -4.44
CA SER A 45 -18.74 10.65 -5.07
C SER A 45 -17.45 11.20 -4.44
N GLU A 46 -17.23 10.98 -3.14
CA GLU A 46 -15.96 11.31 -2.48
C GLU A 46 -14.81 10.46 -3.06
N LEU A 47 -15.01 9.15 -3.16
CA LEU A 47 -14.03 8.22 -3.75
C LEU A 47 -13.79 8.55 -5.23
N GLU A 48 -14.82 8.86 -6.00
CA GLU A 48 -14.70 9.30 -7.39
C GLU A 48 -13.83 10.55 -7.52
N THR A 49 -14.03 11.53 -6.63
CA THR A 49 -13.24 12.76 -6.60
C THR A 49 -11.77 12.47 -6.27
N GLN A 50 -11.52 11.60 -5.30
CA GLN A 50 -10.17 11.15 -4.95
C GLN A 50 -9.49 10.42 -6.10
N LEU A 51 -10.19 9.50 -6.79
CA LEU A 51 -9.69 8.79 -7.96
C LEU A 51 -9.34 9.74 -9.11
N ILE A 52 -10.20 10.71 -9.41
CA ILE A 52 -9.94 11.73 -10.43
C ILE A 52 -8.67 12.52 -10.08
N SER A 53 -8.54 12.93 -8.81
CA SER A 53 -7.35 13.64 -8.34
C SER A 53 -6.08 12.79 -8.50
N LEU A 54 -6.11 11.54 -8.02
CA LEU A 54 -4.99 10.60 -8.13
C LEU A 54 -4.58 10.40 -9.60
N PHE A 55 -5.52 10.11 -10.49
CA PHE A 55 -5.23 9.88 -11.91
C PHE A 55 -4.66 11.12 -12.60
N LYS A 56 -5.08 12.33 -12.21
CA LYS A 56 -4.47 13.57 -12.71
C LYS A 56 -3.01 13.71 -12.28
N HIS A 57 -2.69 13.42 -11.02
CA HIS A 57 -1.30 13.46 -10.52
C HIS A 57 -0.44 12.41 -11.19
N ILE A 58 -0.93 11.16 -11.33
CA ILE A 58 -0.21 10.11 -12.04
C ILE A 58 0.05 10.53 -13.49
N LYS A 59 -0.96 11.06 -14.19
CA LYS A 59 -0.82 11.49 -15.59
C LYS A 59 0.16 12.66 -15.76
N TYR A 60 0.22 13.56 -14.78
CA TYR A 60 1.20 14.65 -14.76
C TYR A 60 2.64 14.11 -14.74
N TYR A 61 2.93 13.14 -13.87
CA TYR A 61 4.25 12.53 -13.77
C TYR A 61 4.49 11.41 -14.80
N ASN A 62 3.45 10.83 -15.38
CA ASN A 62 3.58 9.77 -16.37
C ASN A 62 2.59 10.02 -17.50
N SER A 63 3.05 10.75 -18.52
CA SER A 63 2.23 11.13 -19.67
C SER A 63 1.69 9.93 -20.47
N LYS A 64 2.30 8.74 -20.32
CA LYS A 64 1.84 7.48 -20.94
C LYS A 64 0.75 6.78 -20.14
N PHE A 65 0.45 7.22 -18.92
CA PHE A 65 -0.60 6.64 -18.09
C PHE A 65 -1.96 6.77 -18.77
N LYS A 66 -2.67 5.64 -18.87
CA LYS A 66 -4.05 5.57 -19.34
C LYS A 66 -4.94 5.32 -18.14
N THR A 67 -5.91 6.20 -17.92
CA THR A 67 -6.90 6.04 -16.86
C THR A 67 -7.68 4.73 -17.07
N PRO A 68 -7.72 3.83 -16.07
CA PRO A 68 -8.50 2.60 -16.19
C PRO A 68 -9.99 2.86 -16.00
N ASN A 69 -10.80 1.93 -16.51
CA ASN A 69 -12.17 1.78 -16.06
C ASN A 69 -12.16 1.25 -14.62
N VAL A 70 -12.84 1.93 -13.71
CA VAL A 70 -12.92 1.54 -12.31
C VAL A 70 -14.26 0.82 -12.08
N VAL A 71 -14.19 -0.34 -11.42
CA VAL A 71 -15.35 -1.10 -10.97
C VAL A 71 -15.18 -1.43 -9.50
N THR A 72 -16.14 -1.03 -8.68
CA THR A 72 -16.24 -1.47 -7.29
C THR A 72 -16.98 -2.80 -7.21
N MET A 73 -16.60 -3.63 -6.25
CA MET A 73 -17.18 -4.96 -6.07
C MET A 73 -17.14 -5.41 -4.62
N ILE A 74 -17.73 -6.59 -4.41
CA ILE A 74 -17.62 -7.36 -3.18
C ILE A 74 -16.86 -8.63 -3.50
N SER A 75 -15.80 -8.87 -2.74
CA SER A 75 -14.83 -9.95 -2.94
C SER A 75 -15.02 -11.10 -1.96
N ASN A 76 -15.97 -10.99 -1.03
CA ASN A 76 -16.07 -11.83 0.16
C ASN A 76 -14.83 -11.68 1.05
N ILE A 77 -14.41 -10.42 1.25
CA ILE A 77 -13.32 -9.99 2.13
C ILE A 77 -11.98 -10.64 1.72
N ASP A 78 -11.68 -10.60 0.41
CA ASP A 78 -10.37 -11.01 -0.09
C ASP A 78 -9.34 -9.90 0.16
N TYR A 79 -8.62 -10.01 1.27
CA TYR A 79 -7.58 -9.08 1.68
C TYR A 79 -6.33 -9.09 0.81
N ASP A 80 -6.05 -10.21 0.13
CA ASP A 80 -4.89 -10.30 -0.75
C ASP A 80 -5.19 -9.55 -2.08
N SER A 81 -6.48 -9.42 -2.41
CA SER A 81 -6.95 -8.78 -3.64
C SER A 81 -7.83 -7.53 -3.39
N ARG A 82 -7.41 -6.65 -2.47
CA ARG A 82 -8.19 -5.43 -2.14
C ARG A 82 -8.42 -4.52 -3.35
N VAL A 83 -7.38 -4.35 -4.16
CA VAL A 83 -7.41 -3.62 -5.42
C VAL A 83 -6.62 -4.40 -6.46
N ILE A 84 -7.27 -4.71 -7.58
CA ILE A 84 -6.61 -5.34 -8.74
C ILE A 84 -6.51 -4.31 -9.85
N TYR A 85 -5.28 -4.01 -10.28
CA TYR A 85 -5.02 -3.16 -11.44
C TYR A 85 -4.43 -3.97 -12.60
N ALA A 86 -5.14 -3.96 -13.72
CA ALA A 86 -4.80 -4.67 -14.96
C ALA A 86 -4.86 -3.70 -16.16
N ASP A 87 -3.98 -2.69 -16.13
CA ASP A 87 -3.75 -1.65 -17.16
C ASP A 87 -4.97 -0.78 -17.50
N SER A 88 -6.00 -1.37 -18.12
CA SER A 88 -7.24 -0.71 -18.53
C SER A 88 -8.40 -0.92 -17.56
N LEU A 89 -8.26 -1.83 -16.59
CA LEU A 89 -9.32 -2.18 -15.64
C LEU A 89 -8.76 -2.12 -14.22
N MET A 90 -9.56 -1.54 -13.33
CA MET A 90 -9.30 -1.49 -11.90
C MET A 90 -10.51 -2.02 -11.15
N LEU A 91 -10.28 -3.00 -10.28
CA LEU A 91 -11.29 -3.60 -9.42
C LEU A 91 -11.01 -3.19 -7.97
N ILE A 92 -12.00 -2.65 -7.28
CA ILE A 92 -11.89 -2.20 -5.89
C ILE A 92 -12.89 -2.97 -5.04
N SER A 93 -12.39 -3.76 -4.09
CA SER A 93 -13.20 -4.58 -3.18
C SER A 93 -13.65 -3.74 -1.99
N LEU A 94 -14.84 -3.12 -2.06
CA LEU A 94 -15.32 -2.17 -1.04
C LEU A 94 -15.64 -2.85 0.30
N ASP A 95 -15.98 -4.13 0.24
CA ASP A 95 -16.30 -4.99 1.38
C ASP A 95 -15.12 -5.24 2.32
N VAL A 96 -13.91 -4.84 1.92
CA VAL A 96 -12.69 -4.88 2.73
C VAL A 96 -12.52 -3.61 3.59
N TYR A 97 -13.26 -2.53 3.29
CA TYR A 97 -13.10 -1.20 3.90
C TYR A 97 -14.32 -0.78 4.72
N LEU A 98 -14.87 -1.69 5.52
CA LEU A 98 -16.07 -1.43 6.34
C LEU A 98 -15.76 -0.79 7.72
N GLY A 99 -14.50 -0.49 7.99
CA GLY A 99 -13.98 -0.01 9.27
C GLY A 99 -13.21 -1.10 10.01
N LYS A 100 -12.07 -0.76 10.60
CA LYS A 100 -11.14 -1.72 11.25
C LYS A 100 -11.74 -2.55 12.40
N GLU A 101 -12.82 -2.09 13.01
CA GLU A 101 -13.54 -2.77 14.10
C GLU A 101 -14.81 -3.51 13.64
N HIS A 102 -15.10 -3.55 12.33
CA HIS A 102 -16.30 -4.22 11.82
C HIS A 102 -16.30 -5.71 12.17
N GLU A 103 -17.47 -6.28 12.48
CA GLU A 103 -17.62 -7.65 12.98
C GLU A 103 -17.11 -8.72 12.01
N PHE A 104 -17.26 -8.49 10.71
CA PHE A 104 -16.71 -9.37 9.67
C PHE A 104 -15.18 -9.53 9.74
N TYR A 105 -14.50 -8.66 10.48
CA TYR A 105 -13.06 -8.70 10.66
C TYR A 105 -12.64 -9.22 12.05
N SER A 106 -13.57 -9.70 12.89
CA SER A 106 -13.31 -10.04 14.30
C SER A 106 -12.11 -10.99 14.47
N GLU A 107 -12.07 -12.03 13.64
CA GLU A 107 -11.05 -13.09 13.69
C GLU A 107 -9.71 -12.68 13.08
N TYR A 108 -9.64 -11.55 12.37
CA TYR A 108 -8.41 -11.10 11.73
C TYR A 108 -7.50 -10.37 12.74
N PRO A 109 -6.17 -10.59 12.65
CA PRO A 109 -5.22 -9.88 13.49
C PRO A 109 -5.37 -8.36 13.34
N LYS A 110 -5.28 -7.61 14.44
CA LYS A 110 -5.46 -6.14 14.44
C LYS A 110 -4.64 -5.42 13.37
N TYR A 111 -3.36 -5.79 13.21
CA TYR A 111 -2.47 -5.17 12.23
C TYR A 111 -2.84 -5.46 10.76
N VAL A 112 -3.63 -6.50 10.49
CA VAL A 112 -4.15 -6.81 9.15
C VAL A 112 -5.36 -5.94 8.82
N LYS A 113 -6.21 -5.69 9.83
CA LYS A 113 -7.44 -4.92 9.68
C LYS A 113 -7.34 -3.43 10.00
N GLU A 114 -6.20 -2.97 10.54
CA GLU A 114 -5.99 -1.56 10.94
C GLU A 114 -6.32 -0.56 9.82
N ASN A 115 -6.01 -0.94 8.56
CA ASN A 115 -6.22 -0.12 7.37
C ASN A 115 -7.50 -0.46 6.60
N ASN A 116 -8.44 -1.19 7.21
CA ASN A 116 -9.74 -1.52 6.60
C ASN A 116 -10.71 -0.33 6.70
N THR A 117 -10.26 0.88 6.42
CA THR A 117 -11.10 2.09 6.49
C THR A 117 -11.24 2.73 5.11
N LYS A 118 -12.32 3.50 4.91
CA LYS A 118 -12.60 4.14 3.62
C LYS A 118 -11.45 5.04 3.15
N GLU A 119 -10.73 5.66 4.08
CA GLU A 119 -9.62 6.57 3.79
C GLU A 119 -8.41 5.84 3.19
N ASN A 120 -8.25 4.54 3.46
CA ASN A 120 -7.16 3.73 2.91
C ASN A 120 -7.40 3.29 1.46
N ILE A 121 -8.64 3.35 0.95
CA ILE A 121 -8.96 2.89 -0.42
C ILE A 121 -8.05 3.58 -1.45
N ILE A 122 -7.92 4.90 -1.37
CA ILE A 122 -7.15 5.65 -2.36
C ILE A 122 -5.64 5.35 -2.29
N VAL A 123 -5.14 5.01 -1.10
CA VAL A 123 -3.74 4.59 -0.90
C VAL A 123 -3.49 3.23 -1.54
N ASP A 124 -4.39 2.27 -1.31
CA ASP A 124 -4.30 0.92 -1.92
C ASP A 124 -4.47 0.97 -3.45
N VAL A 125 -5.33 1.86 -3.95
CA VAL A 125 -5.44 2.16 -5.38
C VAL A 125 -4.12 2.69 -5.93
N ALA A 126 -3.51 3.69 -5.30
CA ALA A 126 -2.23 4.24 -5.74
C ALA A 126 -1.13 3.18 -5.72
N ASN A 127 -1.05 2.37 -4.65
CA ASN A 127 -0.09 1.28 -4.53
C ASN A 127 -0.24 0.26 -5.67
N SER A 128 -1.46 -0.15 -6.01
CA SER A 128 -1.70 -1.11 -7.10
C SER A 128 -1.16 -0.63 -8.46
N ILE A 129 -1.19 0.70 -8.70
CA ILE A 129 -0.60 1.31 -9.90
C ILE A 129 0.92 1.39 -9.78
N ILE A 130 1.43 1.84 -8.63
CA ILE A 130 2.86 1.98 -8.34
C ILE A 130 3.58 0.63 -8.51
N ASP A 131 3.01 -0.46 -8.01
CA ASP A 131 3.59 -1.79 -8.11
C ASP A 131 3.75 -2.28 -9.56
N LYS A 132 2.90 -1.80 -10.49
CA LYS A 132 3.06 -2.06 -11.94
C LYS A 132 4.12 -1.17 -12.60
N GLN A 133 4.41 0.00 -12.03
CA GLN A 133 5.36 0.96 -12.58
C GLN A 133 6.81 0.64 -12.20
N LEU A 134 7.05 0.06 -11.02
CA LEU A 134 8.41 -0.27 -10.60
C LEU A 134 8.87 -1.61 -11.19
N LEU A 135 10.12 -1.60 -11.66
CA LEU A 135 10.83 -2.82 -12.02
C LEU A 135 11.20 -3.63 -10.78
N SER A 136 11.36 -4.94 -10.96
CA SER A 136 11.79 -5.85 -9.90
C SER A 136 13.14 -5.43 -9.31
N ILE A 137 13.30 -5.68 -8.00
CA ILE A 137 14.53 -5.41 -7.26
C ILE A 137 15.67 -6.28 -7.77
N ASN A 138 16.72 -5.67 -8.32
CA ASN A 138 17.97 -6.37 -8.66
C ASN A 138 18.94 -6.47 -7.46
N ASN A 139 18.84 -5.57 -6.48
CA ASN A 139 19.74 -5.51 -5.33
C ASN A 139 19.22 -6.34 -4.14
N ARG A 140 20.00 -7.34 -3.70
CA ARG A 140 19.60 -8.24 -2.61
C ARG A 140 19.88 -7.69 -1.21
N SER A 141 20.64 -6.59 -1.10
CA SER A 141 20.96 -5.98 0.19
C SER A 141 19.70 -5.41 0.87
N PHE A 142 19.74 -5.36 2.20
CA PHE A 142 18.64 -4.82 2.99
C PHE A 142 18.36 -3.35 2.68
N ILE A 143 19.40 -2.51 2.57
CA ILE A 143 19.29 -1.11 2.16
C ILE A 143 18.73 -0.98 0.74
N GLY A 144 19.11 -1.89 -0.16
CA GLY A 144 18.58 -1.95 -1.52
C GLY A 144 17.06 -2.13 -1.55
N LYS A 145 16.55 -3.05 -0.72
CA LYS A 145 15.12 -3.30 -0.55
C LYS A 145 14.40 -2.14 0.17
N MET A 146 15.00 -1.59 1.23
CA MET A 146 14.46 -0.42 1.92
C MET A 146 14.27 0.76 0.97
N ILE A 147 15.27 1.04 0.12
CA ILE A 147 15.20 2.12 -0.86
C ILE A 147 14.17 1.82 -1.95
N HIS A 148 14.04 0.57 -2.37
CA HIS A 148 12.98 0.20 -3.32
C HIS A 148 11.58 0.50 -2.75
N GLU A 149 11.29 0.07 -1.52
CA GLU A 149 10.04 0.41 -0.85
C GLU A 149 9.92 1.93 -0.59
N GLY A 150 11.03 2.59 -0.26
CA GLY A 150 11.10 4.04 -0.10
C GLY A 150 10.75 4.82 -1.38
N LYS A 151 11.09 4.29 -2.57
CA LYS A 151 10.69 4.87 -3.86
C LYS A 151 9.18 4.75 -4.07
N LYS A 152 8.57 3.63 -3.67
CA LYS A 152 7.11 3.47 -3.71
C LYS A 152 6.43 4.49 -2.79
N MET A 153 6.94 4.65 -1.57
CA MET A 153 6.45 5.65 -0.63
C MET A 153 6.61 7.08 -1.15
N TYR A 154 7.73 7.39 -1.82
CA TYR A 154 7.91 8.70 -2.45
C TYR A 154 6.95 8.91 -3.62
N LEU A 155 6.63 7.89 -4.42
CA LEU A 155 5.57 7.99 -5.43
C LEU A 155 4.21 8.28 -4.79
N LEU A 156 3.88 7.68 -3.64
CA LEU A 156 2.68 8.04 -2.89
C LEU A 156 2.67 9.53 -2.49
N ASP A 157 3.81 10.11 -2.10
CA ASP A 157 3.89 11.56 -1.83
C ASP A 157 3.52 12.38 -3.06
N MET A 158 4.04 12.02 -4.22
CA MET A 158 3.81 12.75 -5.46
C MET A 158 2.39 12.55 -5.99
N TYR A 159 1.79 11.38 -5.76
CA TYR A 159 0.48 11.00 -6.29
C TYR A 159 -0.67 11.37 -5.36
N LEU A 160 -0.41 11.46 -4.05
CA LEU A 160 -1.39 11.74 -3.00
C LEU A 160 -0.90 12.88 -2.08
N PRO A 161 -0.69 14.11 -2.60
CA PRO A 161 -0.09 15.19 -1.82
C PRO A 161 -0.98 15.67 -0.66
N SER A 162 -2.30 15.48 -0.75
CA SER A 162 -3.25 15.85 0.31
C SER A 162 -3.43 14.75 1.38
N ILE A 163 -2.85 13.57 1.19
CA ILE A 163 -2.99 12.43 2.10
C ILE A 163 -1.86 12.47 3.12
N SER A 164 -2.20 12.30 4.39
CA SER A 164 -1.23 12.31 5.49
C SER A 164 -0.24 11.14 5.41
N ASP A 165 0.97 11.36 5.94
CA ASP A 165 2.03 10.34 5.92
C ASP A 165 1.66 9.06 6.66
N LYS A 166 0.93 9.17 7.79
CA LYS A 166 0.42 8.02 8.55
C LYS A 166 -0.51 7.14 7.71
N LEU A 167 -1.34 7.77 6.88
CA LEU A 167 -2.32 7.06 6.05
C LEU A 167 -1.63 6.41 4.84
N LYS A 168 -0.67 7.10 4.21
CA LYS A 168 0.16 6.54 3.12
C LYS A 168 0.90 5.28 3.56
N ILE A 169 1.52 5.30 4.74
CA ILE A 169 2.27 4.13 5.25
C ILE A 169 1.38 3.12 5.99
N GLY A 170 0.15 3.51 6.33
CA GLY A 170 -0.81 2.66 7.06
C GLY A 170 -0.38 2.43 8.52
N TYR A 171 0.06 3.48 9.19
CA TYR A 171 0.36 3.52 10.62
C TYR A 171 -0.77 4.24 11.38
N SER A 172 -1.00 3.83 12.63
CA SER A 172 -1.74 4.66 13.58
C SER A 172 -0.92 5.90 13.98
N GLU A 173 -1.56 6.87 14.63
CA GLU A 173 -0.89 8.08 15.13
C GLU A 173 0.29 7.73 16.04
N GLU A 174 0.06 6.88 17.04
CA GLU A 174 1.09 6.44 17.98
C GLU A 174 2.29 5.79 17.28
N LYS A 175 2.03 5.05 16.19
CA LYS A 175 3.04 4.31 15.46
C LYS A 175 3.88 5.20 14.55
N ILE A 176 3.30 6.23 13.93
CA ILE A 176 4.06 7.22 13.17
C ILE A 176 4.88 8.11 14.10
N ASP A 177 4.31 8.53 15.23
CA ASP A 177 5.03 9.31 16.23
C ASP A 177 6.20 8.53 16.81
N TRP A 178 6.00 7.24 17.11
CA TRP A 178 7.08 6.37 17.55
C TRP A 178 8.20 6.29 16.51
N ALA A 179 7.87 6.13 15.23
CA ALA A 179 8.87 6.05 14.17
C ALA A 179 9.72 7.32 14.07
N ILE A 180 9.07 8.49 14.13
CA ILE A 180 9.72 9.80 14.12
C ILE A 180 10.62 9.97 15.35
N ASN A 181 10.08 9.71 16.55
CA ASN A 181 10.80 9.92 17.81
C ASN A 181 11.98 8.96 18.02
N ASN A 182 12.03 7.83 17.30
CA ASN A 182 13.08 6.82 17.42
C ASN A 182 13.95 6.72 16.15
N GLU A 183 13.87 7.68 15.21
CA GLU A 183 14.58 7.64 13.94
C GLU A 183 16.09 7.42 14.11
N VAL A 184 16.68 8.16 15.06
CA VAL A 184 18.12 8.13 15.38
C VAL A 184 18.52 6.76 15.92
N GLU A 185 17.72 6.20 16.82
CA GLU A 185 17.94 4.91 17.48
C GLU A 185 17.80 3.76 16.49
N ILE A 186 16.80 3.79 15.63
CA ILE A 186 16.59 2.80 14.55
C ILE A 186 17.80 2.81 13.62
N TRP A 187 18.22 4.00 13.17
CA TRP A 187 19.37 4.17 12.29
C TRP A 187 20.65 3.65 12.94
N LYS A 188 20.92 4.03 14.19
CA LYS A 188 22.06 3.56 14.97
C LYS A 188 22.06 2.05 15.09
N TYR A 189 20.92 1.44 15.41
CA TYR A 189 20.79 -0.01 15.49
C TYR A 189 21.14 -0.70 14.16
N PHE A 190 20.65 -0.20 13.01
CA PHE A 190 20.99 -0.77 11.70
C PHE A 190 22.48 -0.65 11.35
N ILE A 191 23.12 0.46 11.73
CA ILE A 191 24.56 0.68 11.51
C ILE A 191 25.40 -0.22 12.42
N GLU A 192 25.18 -0.20 13.74
CA GLU A 192 25.97 -0.94 14.72
C GLU A 192 25.90 -2.46 14.49
N ARG A 193 24.72 -2.95 14.10
CA ARG A 193 24.48 -4.35 13.77
C ARG A 193 24.90 -4.71 12.34
N LYS A 194 25.42 -3.75 11.55
CA LYS A 194 25.87 -3.92 10.16
C LYS A 194 24.77 -4.50 9.24
N LEU A 195 23.51 -4.10 9.45
CA LEU A 195 22.36 -4.70 8.75
C LEU A 195 22.16 -4.15 7.33
N LEU A 196 22.52 -2.89 7.07
CA LEU A 196 22.20 -2.21 5.82
C LEU A 196 22.65 -2.99 4.58
N PHE A 197 23.90 -3.48 4.56
CA PHE A 197 24.45 -4.21 3.42
C PHE A 197 24.28 -5.73 3.52
N SER A 198 23.59 -6.22 4.55
CA SER A 198 23.29 -7.64 4.71
C SER A 198 22.33 -8.13 3.63
N THR A 199 22.52 -9.37 3.19
CA THR A 199 21.62 -10.08 2.27
C THR A 199 20.72 -11.09 2.99
N ASP A 200 20.74 -11.11 4.33
CA ASP A 200 19.90 -12.01 5.14
C ASP A 200 18.41 -11.71 4.91
N THR A 201 17.70 -12.68 4.32
CA THR A 201 16.28 -12.56 4.00
C THR A 201 15.40 -12.51 5.25
N LYS A 202 15.89 -12.92 6.42
CA LYS A 202 15.16 -12.78 7.69
C LYS A 202 14.92 -11.31 8.05
N LEU A 203 15.72 -10.38 7.54
CA LEU A 203 15.53 -8.95 7.76
C LEU A 203 14.22 -8.44 7.13
N ASN A 204 13.75 -9.05 6.04
CA ASN A 204 12.45 -8.73 5.45
C ASN A 204 11.33 -8.94 6.47
N LYS A 205 11.23 -10.15 7.04
CA LYS A 205 10.22 -10.49 8.06
C LYS A 205 10.32 -9.65 9.33
N ARG A 206 11.50 -9.08 9.61
CA ARG A 206 11.73 -8.28 10.82
C ARG A 206 11.36 -6.80 10.62
N PHE A 207 11.50 -6.27 9.41
CA PHE A 207 11.50 -4.82 9.19
C PHE A 207 10.79 -4.34 7.92
N LEU A 208 10.44 -5.20 6.96
CA LEU A 208 9.81 -4.82 5.68
C LEU A 208 8.43 -5.44 5.48
N ASP A 209 8.23 -6.68 5.93
CA ASP A 209 6.96 -7.38 5.77
C ASP A 209 5.91 -6.86 6.75
N ASN A 210 4.63 -6.98 6.39
CA ASN A 210 3.55 -6.58 7.28
C ASN A 210 3.56 -7.40 8.58
N ALA A 211 3.50 -6.72 9.72
CA ALA A 211 3.62 -7.30 11.05
C ALA A 211 3.04 -6.33 12.09
N PRO A 212 2.66 -6.81 13.29
CA PRO A 212 2.19 -5.92 14.36
C PRO A 212 3.28 -4.96 14.87
N PHE A 213 4.55 -5.37 14.77
CA PHE A 213 5.71 -4.59 15.18
C PHE A 213 6.99 -5.10 14.51
N SER A 214 8.03 -4.27 14.51
CA SER A 214 9.36 -4.63 14.00
C SER A 214 10.22 -5.28 15.09
N LYS A 215 11.03 -6.28 14.71
CA LYS A 215 11.78 -7.11 15.67
C LYS A 215 13.22 -6.65 15.81
N PHE A 216 13.51 -5.80 16.80
CA PHE A 216 14.86 -5.39 17.18
C PHE A 216 15.50 -6.36 18.18
N TYR A 217 14.72 -7.30 18.71
CA TYR A 217 15.08 -8.19 19.81
C TYR A 217 15.30 -7.42 21.12
N LEU A 218 14.45 -6.43 21.37
CA LEU A 218 14.38 -5.64 22.60
C LEU A 218 13.04 -5.89 23.30
N GLN A 219 12.97 -5.60 24.61
CA GLN A 219 11.74 -5.79 25.38
C GLN A 219 10.58 -4.90 24.90
N SER A 220 10.89 -3.72 24.35
CA SER A 220 9.92 -2.73 23.87
C SER A 220 9.57 -2.85 22.38
N ASP A 221 9.96 -3.95 21.72
CA ASP A 221 9.70 -4.15 20.28
C ASP A 221 8.23 -3.93 19.91
N ASN A 222 7.29 -4.33 20.78
CA ASN A 222 5.85 -4.20 20.60
C ASN A 222 5.36 -2.74 20.41
N GLN A 223 6.13 -1.75 20.85
CA GLN A 223 5.83 -0.33 20.64
C GLN A 223 6.19 0.13 19.22
N SER A 224 7.17 -0.50 18.57
CA SER A 224 7.54 -0.17 17.19
C SER A 224 6.44 -0.52 16.18
N PRO A 225 6.30 0.21 15.06
CA PRO A 225 5.47 -0.25 13.96
C PRO A 225 6.09 -1.44 13.25
N GLY A 226 5.27 -2.29 12.66
CA GLY A 226 5.74 -3.18 11.59
C GLY A 226 6.24 -2.36 10.41
N ARG A 227 7.03 -2.98 9.52
CA ARG A 227 7.52 -2.31 8.30
C ARG A 227 8.39 -1.05 8.56
N ILE A 228 9.05 -0.94 9.71
CA ILE A 228 9.87 0.25 10.04
C ILE A 228 11.02 0.48 9.04
N GLY A 229 11.52 -0.57 8.39
CA GLY A 229 12.51 -0.47 7.32
C GLY A 229 11.95 0.23 6.07
N ILE A 230 10.65 0.10 5.79
CA ILE A 230 9.99 0.88 4.72
C ILE A 230 9.97 2.35 5.10
N TRP A 231 9.56 2.66 6.34
CA TRP A 231 9.54 4.04 6.82
C TRP A 231 10.93 4.70 6.75
N LEU A 232 11.97 4.00 7.17
CA LEU A 232 13.34 4.51 7.11
C LEU A 232 13.84 4.63 5.67
N GLY A 233 13.53 3.67 4.81
CA GLY A 233 13.81 3.73 3.37
C GLY A 233 13.15 4.94 2.70
N TRP A 234 11.93 5.26 3.11
CA TRP A 234 11.21 6.46 2.66
C TRP A 234 11.91 7.75 3.08
N GLN A 235 12.39 7.86 4.33
CA GLN A 235 13.17 9.02 4.78
C GLN A 235 14.49 9.18 4.00
N ILE A 236 15.16 8.08 3.68
CA ILE A 236 16.38 8.08 2.85
C ILE A 236 16.08 8.62 1.44
N VAL A 237 14.98 8.18 0.82
CA VAL A 237 14.58 8.64 -0.51
C VAL A 237 14.15 10.11 -0.48
N LYS A 238 13.37 10.54 0.53
CA LYS A 238 13.04 11.96 0.75
C LYS A 238 14.30 12.81 0.88
N SER A 239 15.28 12.36 1.67
CA SER A 239 16.56 13.04 1.85
C SER A 239 17.36 13.11 0.54
N PHE A 240 17.35 12.05 -0.27
CA PHE A 240 17.95 12.08 -1.60
C PHE A 240 17.33 13.13 -2.51
N MET A 241 16.00 13.17 -2.63
CA MET A 241 15.31 14.12 -3.49
C MET A 241 15.46 15.58 -3.03
N GLN A 242 15.67 15.82 -1.74
CA GLN A 242 15.97 17.16 -1.21
C GLN A 242 17.40 17.63 -1.53
N ASN A 243 18.34 16.70 -1.70
CA ASN A 243 19.76 17.00 -1.85
C ASN A 243 20.27 16.88 -3.30
N ASN A 244 19.43 16.47 -4.23
CA ASN A 244 19.79 16.21 -5.62
C ASN A 244 18.67 16.70 -6.54
N ASP A 245 19.03 17.39 -7.62
CA ASP A 245 18.09 17.81 -8.66
C ASP A 245 17.87 16.66 -9.65
N VAL A 246 16.84 15.86 -9.39
CA VAL A 246 16.55 14.61 -10.11
C VAL A 246 15.03 14.53 -10.34
N SER A 247 14.63 14.18 -11.55
CA SER A 247 13.22 13.97 -11.87
C SER A 247 12.66 12.71 -11.22
N LEU A 248 11.32 12.62 -11.10
CA LEU A 248 10.68 11.44 -10.54
C LEU A 248 10.98 10.16 -11.35
N GLN A 249 11.11 10.26 -12.68
CA GLN A 249 11.42 9.13 -13.54
C GLN A 249 12.85 8.65 -13.34
N GLU A 250 13.80 9.58 -13.23
CA GLU A 250 15.19 9.26 -12.93
C GLU A 250 15.30 8.58 -11.56
N LEU A 251 14.62 9.09 -10.53
CA LEU A 251 14.58 8.48 -9.19
C LEU A 251 14.26 6.98 -9.25
N LEU A 252 13.27 6.59 -10.07
CA LEU A 252 12.86 5.19 -10.17
C LEU A 252 13.96 4.30 -10.77
N THR A 253 14.79 4.84 -11.66
CA THR A 253 15.85 4.10 -12.36
C THR A 253 17.20 4.08 -11.64
N ILE A 254 17.48 5.05 -10.76
CA ILE A 254 18.77 5.14 -10.05
C ILE A 254 18.98 3.91 -9.16
N ASP A 255 20.18 3.31 -9.24
CA ASP A 255 20.56 2.20 -8.38
C ASP A 255 20.48 2.57 -6.89
N SER A 256 20.00 1.64 -6.06
CA SER A 256 19.77 1.91 -4.63
C SER A 256 21.05 2.27 -3.87
N GLU A 257 22.22 1.71 -4.21
CA GLU A 257 23.47 2.08 -3.52
C GLU A 257 23.95 3.47 -3.92
N VAL A 258 23.80 3.83 -5.19
CA VAL A 258 24.09 5.17 -5.69
C VAL A 258 23.17 6.19 -5.01
N LEU A 259 21.87 5.90 -4.96
CA LEU A 259 20.88 6.73 -4.26
C LEU A 259 21.28 6.89 -2.80
N PHE A 260 21.58 5.79 -2.10
CA PHE A 260 21.95 5.82 -0.70
C PHE A 260 23.17 6.73 -0.45
N LYS A 261 24.24 6.57 -1.24
CA LYS A 261 25.47 7.38 -1.10
C LYS A 261 25.23 8.87 -1.35
N LYS A 262 24.38 9.19 -2.33
CA LYS A 262 24.02 10.56 -2.69
C LYS A 262 22.92 11.15 -1.80
N SER A 263 22.23 10.33 -0.99
CA SER A 263 21.14 10.80 -0.15
C SER A 263 21.60 11.81 0.90
N LYS A 264 22.86 11.69 1.35
CA LYS A 264 23.41 12.38 2.53
C LYS A 264 22.57 12.13 3.79
N TYR A 265 21.78 11.06 3.80
CA TYR A 265 20.87 10.75 4.88
C TYR A 265 21.62 10.55 6.19
N LYS A 266 21.28 11.39 7.17
CA LYS A 266 21.63 11.27 8.57
C LYS A 266 20.41 11.78 9.36
N PRO A 267 19.79 10.97 10.24
CA PRO A 267 18.72 11.45 11.10
C PRO A 267 19.15 12.73 11.83
N LYS A 268 18.28 13.73 11.84
CA LYS A 268 18.54 14.97 12.58
C LYS A 268 18.34 14.70 14.07
N LYS A 269 19.24 15.21 14.91
CA LYS A 269 19.05 15.26 16.36
C LYS A 269 17.96 16.25 16.72
#